data_AF-A2G4R2-F1
#
_entry.id   AF-A2G4R2-F1
#
_cell.length_a   1.000
_cell.length_b   1.000
_cell.length_c   1.000
_cell.angle_alpha   90.00
_cell.angle_beta   90.00
_cell.angle_gamma   90.00
#
_symmetry.space_group_name_H-M   'P 1'
#
loop_
_entity.id
_entity.type
_entity.pdbx_description
1 polymer ?
#
loop_
_entity_poly.entity_id
_entity_poly.type
_entity_poly.pdbx_seq_one_letter_code
_entity_poly.pdbx_strand_id
1 'polypeptide(L)'
;MIRYSYANISKPVKSNTVKVSENKYTFEYPCESTFDCTDYIIHLPRGTYKFELYGASGGSSQGNVSSYRFPTDQCILDETVHNVGGNTICLRKPNVGGAGAYISGIITLNKDIISYATIGGKGQFKYKIRKRHEDDCYLKNNMIEGGYGGGGYASNYFYSDSDFGSGSGGGQTAVKFDVNDLWHRVIVSGAGGGCDDNNGIYNSENDGAGGAGGVVGQGWFFMNKYIFARVIFNIEFEINFVKKY
;
A
#
# COMPACT_ATOMS: atom_id res chain seq x y z
N MET A 1 -18.46 3.48 23.26
CA MET A 1 -18.49 2.42 22.23
C MET A 1 -18.11 3.05 20.90
N ILE A 2 -17.22 2.42 20.13
CA ILE A 2 -16.81 2.92 18.83
C ILE A 2 -17.99 2.78 17.85
N ARG A 3 -18.27 3.84 17.07
CA ARG A 3 -19.26 3.81 15.99
C ARG A 3 -18.55 4.09 14.69
N TYR A 4 -19.03 3.51 13.60
CA TYR A 4 -18.41 3.72 12.29
C TYR A 4 -19.44 3.73 11.15
N SER A 5 -19.08 4.40 10.06
CA SER A 5 -19.84 4.49 8.81
C SER A 5 -18.89 4.71 7.64
N TYR A 6 -19.42 4.80 6.41
CA TYR A 6 -18.65 5.14 5.23
C TYR A 6 -18.75 6.63 4.92
N ALA A 7 -17.63 7.24 4.52
CA ALA A 7 -17.59 8.65 4.12
C ALA A 7 -18.40 8.93 2.85
N ASN A 8 -18.40 8.01 1.89
CA ASN A 8 -19.20 8.08 0.68
C ASN A 8 -20.02 6.79 0.50
N ILE A 9 -21.30 6.88 0.83
CA ILE A 9 -22.27 5.77 0.72
C ILE A 9 -22.67 5.44 -0.73
N SER A 10 -22.31 6.27 -1.72
CA SER A 10 -22.60 5.99 -3.12
C SER A 10 -21.59 5.01 -3.75
N LYS A 11 -20.48 4.72 -3.06
CA LYS A 11 -19.47 3.78 -3.55
C LYS A 11 -19.93 2.34 -3.30
N PRO A 12 -19.73 1.42 -4.26
CA PRO A 12 -20.03 0.01 -4.05
C PRO A 12 -19.07 -0.57 -3.00
N VAL A 13 -19.63 -0.98 -1.87
CA VAL A 13 -18.90 -1.56 -0.73
C VAL A 13 -19.24 -3.03 -0.53
N LYS A 14 -18.25 -3.79 -0.07
CA LYS A 14 -18.37 -5.19 0.35
C LYS A 14 -19.17 -5.30 1.64
N SER A 15 -19.81 -6.44 1.84
CA SER A 15 -20.43 -6.78 3.12
C SER A 15 -19.38 -7.23 4.15
N ASN A 16 -19.66 -7.01 5.43
CA ASN A 16 -18.87 -7.54 6.56
C ASN A 16 -17.38 -7.15 6.59
N THR A 17 -17.05 -5.95 6.13
CA THR A 17 -15.69 -5.40 6.07
C THR A 17 -15.15 -4.90 7.41
N VAL A 18 -15.98 -4.91 8.46
CA VAL A 18 -15.56 -4.56 9.83
C VAL A 18 -15.83 -5.75 10.74
N LYS A 19 -14.78 -6.24 11.39
CA LYS A 19 -14.85 -7.33 12.36
C LYS A 19 -14.60 -6.78 13.75
N VAL A 20 -15.49 -7.12 14.68
CA VAL A 20 -15.43 -6.68 16.08
C VAL A 20 -15.24 -7.89 16.98
N SER A 21 -14.22 -7.86 17.83
CA SER A 21 -13.92 -8.90 18.81
C SER A 21 -13.46 -8.23 20.11
N GLU A 22 -14.27 -8.31 21.16
CA GLU A 22 -14.03 -7.64 22.44
C GLU A 22 -13.66 -6.15 22.28
N ASN A 23 -12.39 -5.81 22.48
CA ASN A 23 -11.84 -4.46 22.40
C ASN A 23 -11.06 -4.20 21.09
N LYS A 24 -11.16 -5.10 20.11
CA LYS A 24 -10.50 -5.02 18.80
C LYS A 24 -11.50 -4.76 17.69
N TYR A 25 -11.17 -3.79 16.85
CA TYR A 25 -11.90 -3.45 15.63
C TYR A 25 -10.94 -3.61 14.45
N THR A 26 -11.27 -4.51 13.53
CA THR A 26 -10.50 -4.72 12.30
C THR A 26 -11.30 -4.14 11.14
N PHE A 27 -10.74 -3.11 10.49
CA PHE A 27 -11.30 -2.49 9.30
C PHE A 27 -10.60 -3.02 8.06
N GLU A 28 -11.33 -3.74 7.22
CA GLU A 28 -10.84 -4.29 5.95
C GLU A 28 -11.12 -3.32 4.80
N TYR A 29 -10.46 -3.54 3.66
CA TYR A 29 -10.66 -2.72 2.48
C TYR A 29 -12.13 -2.78 2.03
N PRO A 30 -12.84 -1.63 1.95
CA PRO A 30 -14.29 -1.68 1.89
C PRO A 30 -14.85 -1.91 0.49
N CYS A 31 -14.08 -1.75 -0.59
CA CYS A 31 -14.64 -1.65 -1.94
C CYS A 31 -14.32 -2.86 -2.84
N GLU A 32 -15.14 -3.01 -3.88
CA GLU A 32 -14.91 -3.98 -4.97
C GLU A 32 -13.79 -3.53 -5.92
N SER A 33 -13.81 -2.26 -6.33
CA SER A 33 -12.71 -1.64 -7.07
C SER A 33 -11.52 -1.43 -6.15
N THR A 34 -10.30 -1.63 -6.66
CA THR A 34 -9.06 -1.44 -5.89
C THR A 34 -8.53 0.00 -5.93
N PHE A 35 -9.09 0.86 -6.79
CA PHE A 35 -8.60 2.23 -7.01
C PHE A 35 -9.67 3.31 -6.79
N ASP A 36 -10.95 2.93 -6.84
CA ASP A 36 -12.08 3.82 -6.60
C ASP A 36 -12.88 3.36 -5.38
N CYS A 37 -12.76 4.09 -4.27
CA CYS A 37 -13.27 3.63 -2.98
C CYS A 37 -13.65 4.80 -2.05
N THR A 38 -13.92 4.48 -0.78
CA THR A 38 -14.31 5.41 0.29
C THR A 38 -13.52 5.13 1.56
N ASP A 39 -13.34 6.16 2.37
CA ASP A 39 -12.83 6.04 3.74
C ASP A 39 -13.94 5.60 4.71
N TYR A 40 -13.53 5.07 5.86
CA TYR A 40 -14.38 4.92 7.04
C TYR A 40 -14.41 6.23 7.84
N ILE A 41 -15.56 6.57 8.39
CA ILE A 41 -15.72 7.54 9.48
C ILE A 41 -15.84 6.73 10.77
N ILE A 42 -15.05 7.07 11.78
CA ILE A 42 -14.98 6.35 13.05
C ILE A 42 -15.10 7.36 14.20
N HIS A 43 -16.12 7.20 15.03
CA HIS A 43 -16.25 7.96 16.27
C HIS A 43 -15.47 7.26 17.36
N LEU A 44 -14.38 7.89 17.79
CA LEU A 44 -13.52 7.40 18.86
C LEU A 44 -13.80 8.18 20.14
N PRO A 45 -14.31 7.53 21.21
CA PRO A 45 -14.36 8.15 22.52
C PRO A 45 -12.96 8.52 23.04
N ARG A 46 -12.90 9.35 24.08
CA ARG A 46 -11.67 9.53 24.85
C ARG A 46 -11.15 8.19 25.36
N GLY A 47 -9.84 8.01 25.34
CA GLY A 47 -9.20 6.75 25.73
C GLY A 47 -7.85 6.54 25.09
N THR A 48 -7.22 5.41 25.38
CA THR A 48 -5.93 5.01 24.79
C THR A 48 -6.15 3.87 23.83
N TYR A 49 -5.62 4.02 22.62
CA TYR A 49 -5.85 3.10 21.51
C TYR A 49 -4.52 2.65 20.92
N LYS A 50 -4.39 1.36 20.63
CA LYS A 50 -3.33 0.82 19.79
C LYS A 50 -3.84 0.78 18.35
N PHE A 51 -3.15 1.47 17.46
CA PHE A 51 -3.36 1.43 16.02
C PHE A 51 -2.35 0.49 15.38
N GLU A 52 -2.82 -0.35 14.45
CA GLU A 52 -2.03 -1.28 13.65
C GLU A 52 -2.49 -1.15 12.20
N LEU A 53 -1.61 -0.66 11.33
CA LEU A 53 -1.95 -0.35 9.94
C LEU A 53 -1.07 -1.13 8.98
N TYR A 54 -1.70 -1.65 7.92
CA TYR A 54 -1.05 -2.38 6.83
C TYR A 54 -1.21 -1.59 5.55
N GLY A 55 -0.11 -1.24 4.90
CA GLY A 55 -0.13 -0.65 3.58
C GLY A 55 -0.55 -1.68 2.54
N ALA A 56 -1.17 -1.23 1.45
CA ALA A 56 -1.57 -2.15 0.40
C ALA A 56 -0.39 -2.55 -0.48
N SER A 57 -0.49 -3.74 -1.06
CA SER A 57 0.50 -4.24 -2.01
C SER A 57 0.41 -3.53 -3.37
N GLY A 58 1.52 -3.52 -4.09
CA GLY A 58 1.54 -3.12 -5.50
C GLY A 58 0.96 -4.17 -6.44
N GLY A 59 0.79 -3.78 -7.70
CA GLY A 59 0.43 -4.65 -8.80
C GLY A 59 1.55 -5.64 -9.09
N SER A 60 1.17 -6.89 -9.36
CA SER A 60 2.10 -7.98 -9.63
C SER A 60 1.56 -8.87 -10.75
N SER A 61 2.41 -9.21 -11.71
CA SER A 61 2.09 -10.18 -12.78
C SER A 61 1.80 -11.57 -12.23
N GLN A 62 2.37 -11.90 -11.06
CA GLN A 62 2.23 -13.21 -10.41
C GLN A 62 0.94 -13.33 -9.58
N GLY A 63 0.14 -12.26 -9.48
CA GLY A 63 -1.05 -12.19 -8.61
C GLY A 63 -0.75 -12.07 -7.11
N ASN A 64 0.48 -12.40 -6.70
CA ASN A 64 0.99 -12.31 -5.33
C ASN A 64 2.23 -11.39 -5.26
N VAL A 65 2.51 -10.90 -4.06
CA VAL A 65 3.68 -10.05 -3.76
C VAL A 65 4.62 -10.72 -2.76
N SER A 66 5.90 -10.36 -2.81
CA SER A 66 6.89 -10.92 -1.87
C SER A 66 6.81 -10.20 -0.53
N SER A 67 7.05 -10.92 0.55
CA SER A 67 7.47 -10.31 1.81
C SER A 67 8.78 -9.53 1.63
N TYR A 68 9.11 -8.67 2.59
CA TYR A 68 10.32 -7.85 2.53
C TYR A 68 11.56 -8.72 2.33
N ARG A 69 12.38 -8.37 1.33
CA ARG A 69 13.69 -8.96 1.06
C ARG A 69 14.78 -8.01 1.52
N PHE A 70 15.62 -8.49 2.43
CA PHE A 70 16.84 -7.81 2.83
C PHE A 70 17.81 -7.69 1.65
N PRO A 71 18.77 -6.74 1.68
CA PRO A 71 19.81 -6.64 0.66
C PRO A 71 20.62 -7.93 0.41
N THR A 72 20.58 -8.88 1.36
CA THR A 72 21.18 -10.21 1.27
C THR A 72 20.34 -11.24 0.51
N ASP A 73 19.22 -10.83 -0.08
CA ASP A 73 18.23 -11.72 -0.72
C ASP A 73 17.53 -12.73 0.23
N GLN A 74 17.63 -12.48 1.53
CA GLN A 74 16.86 -13.19 2.54
C GLN A 74 15.55 -12.45 2.78
N CYS A 75 14.44 -13.18 2.83
CA CYS A 75 13.17 -12.60 3.23
C CYS A 75 13.11 -12.43 4.75
N ILE A 76 12.23 -11.54 5.21
CA ILE A 76 11.77 -11.56 6.59
C ILE A 76 11.15 -12.92 6.91
N LEU A 77 11.27 -13.32 8.18
CA LEU A 77 10.70 -14.58 8.65
C LEU A 77 9.19 -14.58 8.44
N ASP A 78 8.65 -15.69 7.95
CA ASP A 78 7.20 -15.87 7.77
C ASP A 78 6.45 -15.68 9.09
N GLU A 79 7.07 -16.06 10.22
CA GLU A 79 6.55 -15.80 11.56
C GLU A 79 6.37 -14.30 11.83
N THR A 80 7.30 -13.45 11.37
CA THR A 80 7.16 -11.99 11.52
C THR A 80 5.95 -11.47 10.75
N VAL A 81 5.73 -11.96 9.52
CA VAL A 81 4.55 -11.61 8.72
C VAL A 81 3.26 -12.08 9.40
N HIS A 82 3.24 -13.32 9.89
CA HIS A 82 2.08 -13.91 10.54
C HIS A 82 1.73 -13.22 11.86
N ASN A 83 2.74 -12.86 12.67
CA ASN A 83 2.55 -12.19 13.95
C ASN A 83 1.92 -10.80 13.83
N VAL A 84 2.10 -10.14 12.67
CA VAL A 84 1.40 -8.91 12.32
C VAL A 84 0.18 -9.18 11.43
N GLY A 85 -0.30 -10.42 11.28
CA GLY A 85 -1.47 -10.71 10.45
C GLY A 85 -1.33 -10.33 8.97
N GLY A 86 -0.09 -10.17 8.48
CA GLY A 86 0.20 -10.03 7.06
C GLY A 86 -0.02 -11.34 6.33
N ASN A 87 -0.11 -11.28 5.00
CA ASN A 87 -0.40 -12.44 4.14
C ASN A 87 0.62 -12.63 3.01
N THR A 88 1.74 -11.92 3.05
CA THR A 88 2.80 -12.05 2.05
C THR A 88 3.67 -13.26 2.33
N ILE A 89 4.16 -13.90 1.27
CA ILE A 89 5.12 -15.01 1.35
C ILE A 89 6.42 -14.61 0.68
N CYS A 90 7.53 -15.27 1.03
CA CYS A 90 8.81 -15.03 0.35
C CYS A 90 8.73 -15.50 -1.11
N LEU A 91 8.70 -14.57 -2.07
CA LEU A 91 8.66 -14.89 -3.50
C LEU A 91 9.99 -14.56 -4.16
N ARG A 92 10.69 -15.61 -4.59
CA ARG A 92 11.91 -15.52 -5.41
C ARG A 92 11.57 -15.62 -6.89
N LYS A 93 10.84 -14.61 -7.38
CA LYS A 93 10.41 -14.46 -8.77
C LYS A 93 10.79 -13.06 -9.28
N PRO A 94 11.03 -12.89 -10.60
CA PRO A 94 11.19 -11.57 -11.18
C PRO A 94 9.87 -10.81 -11.15
N ASN A 95 9.94 -9.48 -11.25
CA ASN A 95 8.77 -8.63 -11.47
C ASN A 95 7.63 -8.87 -10.49
N VAL A 96 7.98 -8.89 -9.21
CA VAL A 96 7.03 -9.03 -8.10
C VAL A 96 6.80 -7.65 -7.48
N GLY A 97 5.54 -7.26 -7.30
CA GLY A 97 5.19 -6.03 -6.59
C GLY A 97 5.56 -6.08 -5.10
N GLY A 98 5.60 -4.91 -4.45
CA GLY A 98 5.91 -4.77 -3.04
C GLY A 98 4.72 -5.06 -2.13
N ALA A 99 4.99 -5.54 -0.90
CA ALA A 99 3.99 -5.90 0.11
C ALA A 99 3.18 -4.74 0.70
N GLY A 100 3.78 -3.54 0.79
CA GLY A 100 3.32 -2.48 1.69
C GLY A 100 3.89 -2.63 3.10
N ALA A 101 3.83 -1.55 3.88
CA ALA A 101 4.43 -1.47 5.20
C ALA A 101 3.52 -2.01 6.30
N TYR A 102 4.09 -2.22 7.48
CA TYR A 102 3.37 -2.32 8.74
C TYR A 102 3.83 -1.20 9.68
N ILE A 103 2.89 -0.54 10.34
CA ILE A 103 3.16 0.43 11.40
C ILE A 103 2.20 0.23 12.57
N SER A 104 2.72 0.41 13.78
CA SER A 104 1.91 0.41 15.00
C SER A 104 2.26 1.61 15.89
N GLY A 105 1.24 2.15 16.55
CA GLY A 105 1.40 3.27 17.48
C GLY A 105 0.31 3.25 18.53
N ILE A 106 0.62 3.81 19.70
CA ILE A 106 -0.35 4.01 20.78
C ILE A 106 -0.69 5.50 20.81
N ILE A 107 -1.98 5.83 20.78
CA ILE A 107 -2.48 7.20 20.80
C ILE A 107 -3.46 7.35 21.95
N THR A 108 -3.27 8.39 22.77
CA THR A 108 -4.18 8.77 23.85
C THR A 108 -5.00 9.98 23.42
N LEU A 109 -6.32 9.84 23.51
CA LEU A 109 -7.32 10.84 23.16
C LEU A 109 -7.89 11.45 24.44
N ASN A 110 -7.71 12.76 24.62
CA ASN A 110 -8.20 13.50 25.79
C ASN A 110 -9.67 13.93 25.65
N LYS A 111 -10.25 13.78 24.46
CA LYS A 111 -11.65 14.08 24.14
C LYS A 111 -12.14 13.07 23.10
N ASP A 112 -13.45 13.00 22.95
CA ASP A 112 -14.07 12.27 21.85
C ASP A 112 -13.73 12.98 20.53
N ILE A 113 -13.42 12.20 19.48
CA ILE A 113 -13.07 12.72 18.15
C ILE A 113 -13.78 11.95 17.04
N ILE A 114 -13.81 12.58 15.87
CA ILE A 114 -14.08 11.89 14.60
C ILE A 114 -12.73 11.55 13.98
N SER A 115 -12.58 10.29 13.58
CA SER A 115 -11.42 9.77 12.89
C SER A 115 -11.83 9.26 11.51
N TYR A 116 -10.95 9.41 10.53
CA TYR A 116 -11.12 8.89 9.20
C TYR A 116 -10.06 7.84 8.92
N ALA A 117 -10.47 6.64 8.54
CA ALA A 117 -9.55 5.57 8.15
C ALA A 117 -9.64 5.33 6.65
N THR A 118 -8.54 5.64 5.94
CA THR A 118 -8.29 5.19 4.58
C THR A 118 -7.66 3.81 4.66
N ILE A 119 -8.30 2.80 4.07
CA ILE A 119 -7.67 1.49 3.87
C ILE A 119 -7.16 1.44 2.43
N GLY A 120 -5.86 1.18 2.28
CA GLY A 120 -5.20 1.16 0.98
C GLY A 120 -5.77 0.09 0.06
N GLY A 121 -6.02 0.45 -1.20
CA GLY A 121 -6.34 -0.53 -2.24
C GLY A 121 -5.09 -1.12 -2.86
N LYS A 122 -5.12 -2.39 -3.28
CA LYS A 122 -3.98 -3.00 -3.97
C LYS A 122 -3.76 -2.38 -5.36
N GLY A 123 -2.50 -2.34 -5.79
CA GLY A 123 -2.13 -2.02 -7.16
C GLY A 123 -2.63 -3.08 -8.15
N GLN A 124 -2.53 -2.77 -9.43
CA GLN A 124 -3.05 -3.57 -10.53
C GLN A 124 -1.93 -3.94 -11.49
N PHE A 125 -2.04 -5.11 -12.10
CA PHE A 125 -1.17 -5.52 -13.21
C PHE A 125 -2.02 -5.76 -14.44
N LYS A 126 -1.88 -4.90 -15.46
CA LYS A 126 -2.61 -5.00 -16.73
C LYS A 126 -1.99 -4.09 -17.79
N TYR A 127 -2.56 -4.11 -18.99
CA TYR A 127 -2.39 -3.07 -20.00
C TYR A 127 -3.78 -2.56 -20.43
N LYS A 128 -3.83 -1.38 -21.03
CA LYS A 128 -5.06 -0.78 -21.59
C LYS A 128 -5.05 -0.66 -23.11
N ILE A 129 -3.86 -0.51 -23.70
CA ILE A 129 -3.66 -0.41 -25.15
C ILE A 129 -2.49 -1.28 -25.60
N ARG A 130 -2.48 -1.69 -26.87
CA ARG A 130 -1.40 -2.52 -27.45
C ARG A 130 -0.24 -1.66 -27.96
N LYS A 131 0.39 -0.92 -27.05
CA LYS A 131 1.53 -0.01 -27.33
C LYS A 131 2.57 -0.07 -26.21
N ARG A 132 3.82 0.27 -26.52
CA ARG A 132 4.91 0.44 -25.55
C ARG A 132 5.80 1.62 -25.94
N HIS A 133 6.33 2.33 -24.94
CA HIS A 133 7.29 3.44 -25.11
C HIS A 133 6.82 4.57 -26.05
N GLU A 134 5.51 4.73 -26.22
CA GLU A 134 4.91 5.84 -26.96
C GLU A 134 4.27 6.84 -25.99
N ASP A 135 4.12 8.10 -26.41
CA ASP A 135 3.47 9.15 -25.60
C ASP A 135 2.05 8.73 -25.13
N ASP A 136 1.34 7.98 -25.97
CA ASP A 136 0.03 7.40 -25.65
C ASP A 136 0.06 6.53 -24.38
N CYS A 137 1.19 5.88 -24.07
CA CYS A 137 1.32 5.04 -22.87
C CYS A 137 1.32 5.84 -21.56
N TYR A 138 1.59 7.15 -21.64
CA TYR A 138 1.68 8.07 -20.50
C TYR A 138 0.45 8.99 -20.40
N LEU A 139 -0.50 8.89 -21.33
CA LEU A 139 -1.79 9.54 -21.21
C LEU A 139 -2.58 8.90 -20.06
N LYS A 140 -3.10 9.73 -19.15
CA LYS A 140 -3.80 9.28 -17.93
C LYS A 140 -4.86 8.19 -18.17
N ASN A 141 -5.62 8.29 -19.26
CA ASN A 141 -6.66 7.31 -19.60
C ASN A 141 -6.09 5.93 -19.96
N ASN A 142 -4.86 5.89 -20.48
CA ASN A 142 -4.16 4.68 -20.90
C ASN A 142 -3.23 4.12 -19.82
N MET A 143 -2.90 4.92 -18.79
CA MET A 143 -2.15 4.45 -17.63
C MET A 143 -2.99 3.53 -16.74
N ILE A 144 -2.32 2.61 -16.05
CA ILE A 144 -2.94 1.69 -15.08
C ILE A 144 -3.10 2.41 -13.75
N GLU A 145 -4.31 2.40 -13.22
CA GLU A 145 -4.65 3.06 -11.97
C GLU A 145 -3.89 2.47 -10.78
N GLY A 146 -3.33 3.34 -9.95
CA GLY A 146 -2.80 2.95 -8.64
C GLY A 146 -3.91 2.64 -7.63
N GLY A 147 -3.55 1.92 -6.58
CA GLY A 147 -4.46 1.56 -5.51
C GLY A 147 -5.07 2.77 -4.78
N TYR A 148 -6.29 2.63 -4.29
CA TYR A 148 -7.02 3.68 -3.57
C TYR A 148 -6.24 4.14 -2.33
N GLY A 149 -6.24 5.44 -2.08
CA GLY A 149 -5.41 6.03 -1.04
C GLY A 149 -4.03 6.40 -1.58
N GLY A 150 -3.93 6.93 -2.79
CA GLY A 150 -2.71 7.59 -3.29
C GLY A 150 -1.70 6.69 -4.00
N GLY A 151 -2.08 5.49 -4.45
CA GLY A 151 -1.17 4.66 -5.23
C GLY A 151 -0.75 5.28 -6.56
N GLY A 152 0.52 5.13 -6.90
CA GLY A 152 1.09 5.62 -8.16
C GLY A 152 0.57 4.85 -9.38
N TYR A 153 0.33 5.57 -10.48
CA TYR A 153 -0.06 4.96 -11.75
C TYR A 153 1.15 4.32 -12.43
N ALA A 154 0.91 3.28 -13.22
CA ALA A 154 1.92 2.72 -14.13
C ALA A 154 1.62 3.10 -15.57
N SER A 155 2.68 3.33 -16.36
CA SER A 155 2.55 3.56 -17.80
C SER A 155 2.09 2.30 -18.51
N ASN A 156 1.32 2.44 -19.59
CA ASN A 156 0.95 1.27 -20.39
C ASN A 156 2.17 0.55 -20.97
N TYR A 157 2.16 -0.78 -20.91
CA TYR A 157 3.19 -1.61 -21.51
C TYR A 157 2.55 -2.82 -22.22
N PHE A 158 2.82 -2.97 -23.51
CA PHE A 158 2.46 -4.14 -24.30
C PHE A 158 3.52 -4.35 -25.39
N TYR A 159 4.27 -5.44 -25.29
CA TYR A 159 5.23 -5.84 -26.32
C TYR A 159 4.67 -6.96 -27.20
N SER A 160 4.13 -8.00 -26.58
CA SER A 160 3.50 -9.15 -27.25
C SER A 160 2.44 -9.78 -26.35
N ASP A 161 1.69 -10.77 -26.86
CA ASP A 161 0.71 -11.51 -26.04
C ASP A 161 1.36 -12.34 -24.90
N SER A 162 2.68 -12.53 -24.93
CA SER A 162 3.44 -13.19 -23.86
C SER A 162 4.22 -12.22 -22.97
N ASP A 163 4.33 -10.95 -23.36
CA ASP A 163 5.15 -9.92 -22.71
C ASP A 163 4.37 -8.60 -22.67
N PHE A 164 3.67 -8.38 -21.57
CA PHE A 164 2.71 -7.28 -21.44
C PHE A 164 2.44 -6.92 -19.99
N GLY A 165 1.85 -5.74 -19.83
CA GLY A 165 1.36 -5.20 -18.59
C GLY A 165 2.45 -4.57 -17.74
N SER A 166 2.03 -3.69 -16.84
CA SER A 166 2.89 -3.11 -15.82
C SER A 166 2.10 -3.01 -14.52
N GLY A 167 2.82 -3.06 -13.40
CA GLY A 167 2.26 -3.00 -12.06
C GLY A 167 2.14 -1.57 -11.57
N SER A 168 0.94 -1.14 -11.17
CA SER A 168 0.75 0.12 -10.46
C SER A 168 1.05 0.00 -8.97
N GLY A 169 1.30 1.11 -8.29
CA GLY A 169 1.55 1.14 -6.84
C GLY A 169 0.29 0.85 -6.02
N GLY A 170 0.45 0.25 -4.85
CA GLY A 170 -0.62 0.14 -3.87
C GLY A 170 -0.96 1.50 -3.25
N GLY A 171 -2.10 1.60 -2.59
CA GLY A 171 -2.47 2.78 -1.82
C GLY A 171 -2.04 2.70 -0.34
N GLN A 172 -1.80 3.86 0.27
CA GLN A 172 -1.49 3.93 1.69
C GLN A 172 -2.71 3.61 2.55
N THR A 173 -2.45 3.08 3.74
CA THR A 173 -3.45 3.02 4.81
C THR A 173 -3.13 4.13 5.80
N ALA A 174 -4.13 4.93 6.17
CA ALA A 174 -3.92 6.10 7.01
C ALA A 174 -5.09 6.35 7.95
N VAL A 175 -4.77 6.86 9.14
CA VAL A 175 -5.76 7.38 10.09
C VAL A 175 -5.57 8.88 10.21
N LYS A 176 -6.69 9.62 10.11
CA LYS A 176 -6.74 11.08 10.18
C LYS A 176 -7.69 11.50 11.30
N PHE A 177 -7.41 12.59 12.01
CA PHE A 177 -8.29 13.09 13.07
C PHE A 177 -8.94 14.41 12.68
N ASP A 178 -10.21 14.56 13.07
CA ASP A 178 -11.07 15.73 12.92
C ASP A 178 -11.43 16.11 11.46
N VAL A 179 -10.48 16.06 10.52
CA VAL A 179 -10.68 16.41 9.10
C VAL A 179 -10.14 15.32 8.18
N ASN A 180 -10.87 15.03 7.10
CA ASN A 180 -10.46 14.02 6.11
C ASN A 180 -9.60 14.63 4.99
N ASP A 181 -8.36 14.99 5.30
CA ASP A 181 -7.39 15.47 4.31
C ASP A 181 -5.98 14.87 4.51
N LEU A 182 -5.01 15.33 3.72
CA LEU A 182 -3.63 14.85 3.78
C LEU A 182 -2.83 15.39 4.97
N TRP A 183 -3.25 16.51 5.56
CA TRP A 183 -2.54 17.24 6.61
C TRP A 183 -2.91 16.76 8.02
N HIS A 184 -4.10 16.17 8.16
CA HIS A 184 -4.60 15.64 9.43
C HIS A 184 -4.26 14.15 9.64
N ARG A 185 -3.37 13.58 8.82
CA ARG A 185 -2.90 12.20 8.98
C ARG A 185 -2.01 12.10 10.22
N VAL A 186 -2.38 11.18 11.12
CA VAL A 186 -1.68 10.98 12.41
C VAL A 186 -0.79 9.74 12.37
N ILE A 187 -1.23 8.70 11.66
CA ILE A 187 -0.45 7.49 11.42
C ILE A 187 -0.70 6.99 10.00
N VAL A 188 0.37 6.63 9.29
CA VAL A 188 0.33 6.24 7.88
C VAL A 188 1.22 5.02 7.66
N SER A 189 0.67 4.00 7.04
CA SER A 189 1.40 2.85 6.53
C SER A 189 1.61 3.01 5.02
N GLY A 190 2.87 3.04 4.60
CA GLY A 190 3.26 3.20 3.20
C GLY A 190 2.87 1.99 2.35
N ALA A 191 2.57 2.21 1.07
CA ALA A 191 2.18 1.15 0.15
C ALA A 191 3.39 0.47 -0.53
N GLY A 192 3.13 -0.65 -1.20
CA GLY A 192 4.11 -1.32 -2.05
C GLY A 192 4.18 -0.74 -3.46
N GLY A 193 5.38 -0.74 -4.06
CA GLY A 193 5.57 -0.43 -5.47
C GLY A 193 5.00 -1.53 -6.37
N GLY A 194 4.62 -1.18 -7.61
CA GLY A 194 4.26 -2.18 -8.62
C GLY A 194 5.50 -2.80 -9.27
N CYS A 195 5.31 -3.87 -10.04
CA CYS A 195 6.36 -4.47 -10.86
C CYS A 195 6.45 -3.86 -12.26
N ASP A 196 7.56 -4.09 -12.96
CA ASP A 196 7.80 -3.49 -14.27
C ASP A 196 6.95 -4.18 -15.36
N ASP A 197 7.03 -5.51 -15.47
CA ASP A 197 6.32 -6.31 -16.48
C ASP A 197 5.97 -7.74 -16.02
N ASN A 198 5.63 -8.67 -16.94
CA ASN A 198 5.36 -10.08 -16.65
C ASN A 198 6.48 -11.04 -17.09
N ASN A 199 7.58 -10.52 -17.61
CA ASN A 199 8.68 -11.28 -18.16
C ASN A 199 9.88 -11.25 -17.19
N GLY A 200 11.02 -11.80 -17.60
CA GLY A 200 12.26 -11.75 -16.83
C GLY A 200 12.66 -13.08 -16.20
N ILE A 201 13.88 -13.08 -15.65
CA ILE A 201 14.48 -14.22 -14.95
C ILE A 201 14.91 -13.72 -13.58
N TYR A 202 14.55 -14.46 -12.54
CA TYR A 202 14.98 -14.13 -11.18
C TYR A 202 16.51 -14.02 -11.12
N ASN A 203 17.02 -12.95 -10.49
CA ASN A 203 18.44 -12.61 -10.42
C ASN A 203 19.12 -12.27 -11.77
N SER A 204 18.35 -11.84 -12.78
CA SER A 204 18.85 -11.36 -14.06
C SER A 204 18.63 -9.85 -14.22
N GLU A 205 18.86 -9.30 -15.42
CA GLU A 205 18.72 -7.87 -15.72
C GLU A 205 17.29 -7.33 -15.62
N ASN A 206 16.28 -8.20 -15.84
CA ASN A 206 14.86 -7.88 -15.67
C ASN A 206 14.31 -8.65 -14.46
N ASP A 207 14.76 -8.31 -13.26
CA ASP A 207 14.31 -8.91 -12.01
C ASP A 207 13.42 -7.99 -11.17
N GLY A 208 12.92 -6.87 -11.75
CA GLY A 208 12.08 -5.75 -11.29
C GLY A 208 11.17 -5.97 -10.07
N ALA A 209 11.73 -6.50 -8.99
CA ALA A 209 11.06 -6.83 -7.76
C ALA A 209 10.99 -5.55 -6.95
N GLY A 210 9.86 -4.86 -7.07
CA GLY A 210 9.55 -3.67 -6.32
C GLY A 210 9.51 -3.98 -4.83
N GLY A 211 10.25 -3.20 -4.04
CA GLY A 211 10.18 -3.30 -2.60
C GLY A 211 8.87 -2.75 -2.01
N ALA A 212 8.55 -3.16 -0.79
CA ALA A 212 7.52 -2.54 0.04
C ALA A 212 8.01 -1.18 0.58
N GLY A 213 7.14 -0.16 0.70
CA GLY A 213 7.47 1.01 1.52
C GLY A 213 7.64 0.63 3.00
N GLY A 214 8.49 1.35 3.73
CA GLY A 214 8.66 1.29 5.20
C GLY A 214 9.09 2.66 5.73
N VAL A 215 9.65 2.75 6.95
CA VAL A 215 10.28 3.99 7.47
C VAL A 215 11.43 4.47 6.55
N VAL A 216 11.98 3.54 5.77
CA VAL A 216 12.86 3.81 4.63
C VAL A 216 12.16 3.25 3.38
N GLY A 217 12.06 4.03 2.32
CA GLY A 217 11.58 3.53 1.02
C GLY A 217 12.53 2.44 0.52
N GLN A 218 12.02 1.31 0.01
CA GLN A 218 12.89 0.24 -0.48
C GLN A 218 13.48 0.59 -1.85
N GLY A 219 14.68 0.06 -2.09
CA GLY A 219 15.31 0.01 -3.41
C GLY A 219 14.73 -1.12 -4.26
N TRP A 220 15.43 -1.45 -5.34
CA TRP A 220 15.08 -2.58 -6.22
C TRP A 220 16.27 -3.54 -6.33
N PHE A 221 16.01 -4.76 -6.77
CA PHE A 221 17.08 -5.68 -7.14
C PHE A 221 17.41 -5.50 -8.62
N PHE A 222 18.69 -5.62 -8.96
CA PHE A 222 19.18 -5.72 -10.33
C PHE A 222 20.34 -6.72 -10.33
N MET A 223 20.21 -7.84 -11.04
CA MET A 223 21.22 -8.90 -11.08
C MET A 223 21.66 -9.37 -9.68
N ASN A 224 20.69 -9.60 -8.77
CA ASN A 224 20.94 -9.96 -7.36
C ASN A 224 21.74 -8.92 -6.54
N LYS A 225 21.89 -7.70 -7.05
CA LYS A 225 22.42 -6.58 -6.29
C LYS A 225 21.26 -5.70 -5.87
N TYR A 226 21.12 -5.51 -4.57
CA TYR A 226 20.20 -4.52 -4.06
C TYR A 226 20.70 -3.12 -4.41
N ILE A 227 19.99 -2.47 -5.33
CA ILE A 227 20.23 -1.08 -5.70
C ILE A 227 19.32 -0.20 -4.85
N PHE A 228 19.96 0.53 -3.94
CA PHE A 228 19.33 1.61 -3.21
C PHE A 228 19.71 2.93 -3.85
N ALA A 229 18.91 3.42 -4.79
CA ALA A 229 18.95 4.86 -5.06
C ALA A 229 18.26 5.54 -3.88
N ARG A 230 18.90 6.54 -3.28
CA ARG A 230 18.22 7.50 -2.40
C ARG A 230 17.22 8.30 -3.24
N VAL A 231 16.15 7.66 -3.69
CA VAL A 231 14.93 8.37 -4.05
C VAL A 231 14.33 8.72 -2.71
N ILE A 232 14.75 9.86 -2.19
CA ILE A 232 14.11 10.45 -1.02
C ILE A 232 12.67 10.70 -1.46
N PHE A 233 11.75 9.79 -1.11
CA PHE A 233 10.39 10.23 -0.89
C PHE A 233 10.52 11.15 0.32
N ASN A 234 10.52 12.47 0.06
CA ASN A 234 10.38 13.47 1.10
C ASN A 234 8.99 13.24 1.71
N ILE A 235 8.94 12.33 2.68
CA ILE A 235 7.93 12.37 3.72
C ILE A 235 8.57 13.23 4.79
N GLU A 236 8.55 14.55 4.58
CA GLU A 236 8.73 15.49 5.67
C GLU A 236 7.55 15.30 6.61
N PHE A 237 7.76 14.61 7.73
CA PHE A 237 6.96 14.83 8.91
C PHE A 237 7.80 15.71 9.84
N GLU A 238 7.53 17.01 9.81
CA GLU A 238 7.86 17.88 10.93
C GLU A 238 6.82 17.60 12.03
N ILE A 239 7.20 16.81 13.04
CA ILE A 239 6.45 16.72 14.30
C ILE A 239 7.22 17.53 15.33
N ASN A 240 6.92 18.82 15.42
CA ASN A 240 7.34 19.68 16.50
C ASN A 240 6.23 19.74 17.56
N PHE A 241 6.42 19.12 18.72
CA PHE A 241 5.89 19.64 20.00
C PHE A 241 6.75 19.20 21.20
N VAL A 242 7.49 20.16 21.75
CA VAL A 242 7.91 20.17 23.15
C VAL A 242 6.76 20.77 23.97
N LYS A 243 6.29 20.09 25.02
CA LYS A 243 6.21 20.73 26.35
C LYS A 243 6.10 19.71 27.50
N LYS A 244 7.12 19.83 28.37
CA LYS A 244 7.15 19.64 29.83
C LYS A 244 5.81 19.33 30.51
N TYR A 245 5.81 18.28 31.34
CA TYR A 245 5.98 18.45 32.80
C TYR A 245 7.03 17.47 33.31
#